data_AF-A0A5S5CS19-F1
#
_entry.id   AF-A0A5S5CS19-F1
#
_cell.length_a   1.000
_cell.length_b   1.000
_cell.length_c   1.000
_cell.angle_alpha   90.00
_cell.angle_beta   90.00
_cell.angle_gamma   90.00
#
_symmetry.space_group_name_H-M   'P 1'
#
loop_
_entity.id
_entity.type
_entity.pdbx_description
1 polymer ?
#
loop_
_entity_poly.entity_id
_entity_poly.type
_entity_poly.pdbx_seq_one_letter_code
_entity_poly.pdbx_strand_id
1 'polypeptide(L)'
;MAAQEVAPVFGWLRKNRGDEEPEIPGMVTPGRRRRRVVPDPAADQRGADDVIRTAMYQAVHDDAWLTGITDGDFIDDPAAWGELDPQACSAQLLRWFDAGLIEVHQDAEPADLADPVVDFDYDAADLPLIAPDAARALLADPRRWTDEHPDGFAVPVPTGLGRSTPAERWP
;
A
#
# COMPACT_ATOMS: atom_id res chain seq x y z
N MET A 1 12.33 53.12 33.50
CA MET A 1 11.32 53.66 32.57
C MET A 1 10.21 52.64 32.46
N ALA A 2 9.15 52.88 33.22
CA ALA A 2 7.88 52.17 33.21
C ALA A 2 6.79 53.25 33.18
N ALA A 3 5.80 53.06 32.32
CA ALA A 3 4.39 53.48 32.45
C ALA A 3 3.72 53.22 31.07
N GLN A 4 2.66 52.40 30.96
CA GLN A 4 1.23 52.70 31.27
C GLN A 4 0.67 53.72 30.25
N GLU A 5 -0.42 53.51 29.52
CA GLU A 5 -1.81 53.23 29.91
C GLU A 5 -2.61 52.95 28.61
N VAL A 6 -3.50 51.93 28.48
CA VAL A 6 -4.91 51.81 28.92
C VAL A 6 -5.82 51.58 27.69
N ALA A 7 -6.43 50.39 27.64
CA ALA A 7 -7.73 50.11 27.00
C ALA A 7 -8.85 50.64 27.93
N PRO A 8 -10.16 50.81 27.59
CA PRO A 8 -10.96 49.85 26.81
C PRO A 8 -12.24 50.41 26.09
N VAL A 9 -13.11 49.48 25.66
CA VAL A 9 -14.60 49.50 25.69
C VAL A 9 -15.33 49.42 24.34
N PHE A 10 -15.85 48.21 24.10
CA PHE A 10 -17.17 47.80 23.57
C PHE A 10 -17.85 48.57 22.41
N GLY A 11 -18.26 47.80 21.39
CA GLY A 11 -19.23 48.24 20.38
C GLY A 11 -19.70 47.13 19.42
N TRP A 12 -20.55 46.23 19.92
CA TRP A 12 -21.69 45.57 19.26
C TRP A 12 -21.71 45.34 17.72
N LEU A 13 -21.87 44.06 17.37
CA LEU A 13 -22.85 43.48 16.43
C LEU A 13 -23.24 44.29 15.17
N ARG A 14 -22.75 43.86 13.99
CA ARG A 14 -23.53 43.96 12.74
C ARG A 14 -23.33 42.75 11.82
N LYS A 15 -24.28 41.83 11.99
CA LYS A 15 -24.92 40.96 11.00
C LYS A 15 -24.75 41.48 9.55
N ASN A 16 -23.95 40.82 8.73
CA ASN A 16 -24.11 40.86 7.26
C ASN A 16 -24.87 39.62 6.84
N ARG A 17 -26.18 39.77 6.90
CA ARG A 17 -27.18 38.97 6.20
C ARG A 17 -27.28 39.58 4.80
N GLY A 18 -27.07 38.79 3.76
CA GLY A 18 -27.19 39.28 2.40
C GLY A 18 -26.68 38.27 1.39
N ASP A 19 -27.40 37.15 1.27
CA ASP A 19 -27.65 36.41 0.03
C ASP A 19 -28.88 35.50 0.28
N GLU A 20 -29.96 36.11 0.79
CA GLU A 20 -31.31 35.57 0.62
C GLU A 20 -31.88 36.32 -0.59
N GLU A 21 -31.66 35.76 -1.77
CA GLU A 21 -32.31 36.14 -3.02
C GLU A 21 -33.83 36.13 -2.79
N PRO A 22 -34.60 37.19 -3.14
CA PRO A 22 -36.04 37.15 -2.97
C PRO A 22 -36.64 36.11 -3.91
N GLU A 23 -37.13 35.01 -3.35
CA GLU A 23 -37.93 34.02 -4.06
C GLU A 23 -39.19 34.71 -4.63
N ILE A 24 -39.21 34.94 -5.94
CA ILE A 24 -40.39 35.44 -6.65
C ILE A 24 -41.41 34.30 -6.72
N PRO A 25 -42.63 34.45 -6.16
CA PRO A 25 -43.67 33.43 -6.25
C PRO A 25 -44.04 33.21 -7.72
N GLY A 26 -43.71 32.03 -8.27
CA GLY A 26 -44.05 31.63 -9.63
C GLY A 26 -42.87 31.33 -10.57
N MET A 27 -41.61 31.51 -10.15
CA MET A 27 -40.47 31.03 -10.95
C MET A 27 -40.06 29.62 -10.54
N VAL A 28 -40.37 28.65 -11.41
CA VAL A 28 -39.75 27.33 -11.38
C VAL A 28 -38.30 27.52 -11.81
N THR A 29 -37.37 27.60 -10.85
CA THR A 29 -35.93 27.51 -11.13
C THR A 29 -35.71 26.16 -11.84
N PRO A 30 -35.22 26.12 -13.09
CA PRO A 30 -34.92 24.84 -13.72
C PRO A 30 -33.83 24.18 -12.88
N GLY A 31 -34.22 23.10 -12.20
CA GLY A 31 -33.37 22.39 -11.27
C GLY A 31 -32.00 22.14 -11.89
N ARG A 32 -30.94 22.54 -11.18
CA ARG A 32 -29.60 22.01 -11.42
C ARG A 32 -29.73 20.50 -11.35
N ARG A 33 -29.83 19.86 -12.51
CA ARG A 33 -29.71 18.42 -12.65
C ARG A 33 -28.39 18.08 -11.97
N ARG A 34 -28.46 17.46 -10.78
CA ARG A 34 -27.30 16.82 -10.16
C ARG A 34 -26.81 15.85 -11.21
N ARG A 35 -25.72 16.22 -11.89
CA ARG A 35 -25.06 15.38 -12.87
C ARG A 35 -24.72 14.12 -12.10
N ARG A 36 -25.38 13.01 -12.43
CA ARG A 36 -25.06 11.70 -11.89
C ARG A 36 -23.64 11.44 -12.36
N VAL A 37 -22.66 11.66 -11.47
CA VAL A 37 -21.28 11.26 -11.70
C VAL A 37 -21.34 9.75 -11.71
N VAL A 38 -21.28 9.16 -12.89
CA VAL A 38 -21.07 7.73 -13.03
C VAL A 38 -19.59 7.52 -12.70
N PRO A 39 -19.24 6.69 -11.69
CA PRO A 39 -17.85 6.37 -11.42
C PRO A 39 -17.18 5.87 -12.70
N ASP A 40 -15.97 6.36 -12.99
CA ASP A 40 -15.17 5.85 -14.11
C ASP A 40 -14.46 4.59 -13.61
N PRO A 41 -14.89 3.38 -14.01
CA PRO A 41 -14.29 2.15 -13.52
C PRO A 41 -12.80 2.04 -13.89
N ALA A 42 -12.37 2.71 -14.96
CA ALA A 42 -10.96 2.72 -15.34
C ALA A 42 -10.10 3.63 -14.45
N ALA A 43 -10.69 4.67 -13.86
CA ALA A 43 -10.00 5.50 -12.87
C ALA A 43 -9.88 4.78 -11.53
N ASP A 44 -10.93 4.06 -11.13
CA ASP A 44 -10.95 3.26 -9.91
C ASP A 44 -9.92 2.10 -9.99
N GLN A 45 -9.84 1.44 -11.16
CA GLN A 45 -8.86 0.36 -11.40
C GLN A 45 -7.42 0.86 -11.34
N ARG A 46 -7.12 2.02 -11.97
CA ARG A 46 -5.77 2.61 -11.92
C ARG A 46 -5.35 2.96 -10.49
N GLY A 47 -6.29 3.48 -9.69
CA GLY A 47 -6.03 3.75 -8.27
C GLY A 47 -5.70 2.48 -7.50
N ALA A 48 -6.45 1.39 -7.74
CA ALA A 48 -6.18 0.09 -7.12
C ALA A 48 -4.82 -0.49 -7.54
N ASP A 49 -4.48 -0.41 -8.83
CA ASP A 49 -3.18 -0.89 -9.34
C ASP A 49 -2.01 -0.13 -8.72
N ASP A 50 -2.12 1.19 -8.54
CA ASP A 50 -1.09 2.02 -7.88
C ASP A 50 -0.93 1.68 -6.40
N VAL A 51 -2.03 1.36 -5.70
CA VAL A 51 -2.02 0.90 -4.30
C VAL A 51 -1.29 -0.43 -4.19
N ILE A 52 -1.63 -1.42 -5.03
CA ILE A 52 -0.95 -2.73 -5.06
C ILE A 52 0.54 -2.55 -5.37
N ARG A 53 0.88 -1.77 -6.39
CA ARG A 53 2.28 -1.52 -6.79
C ARG A 53 3.07 -0.92 -5.64
N THR A 54 2.52 0.06 -4.94
CA THR A 54 3.24 0.73 -3.85
C THR A 54 3.34 -0.16 -2.61
N ALA A 55 2.29 -0.91 -2.27
CA ALA A 55 2.32 -1.89 -1.17
C ALA A 55 3.35 -2.99 -1.43
N MET A 56 3.36 -3.59 -2.63
CA MET A 56 4.34 -4.63 -2.96
C MET A 56 5.77 -4.09 -2.97
N TYR A 57 5.96 -2.83 -3.35
CA TYR A 57 7.30 -2.22 -3.33
C TYR A 57 7.81 -2.12 -1.89
N GLN A 58 6.95 -1.72 -0.95
CA GLN A 58 7.27 -1.70 0.48
C GLN A 58 7.55 -3.11 1.00
N ALA A 59 6.64 -4.06 0.75
CA ALA A 59 6.82 -5.46 1.16
C ALA A 59 8.19 -6.04 0.76
N VAL A 60 8.63 -5.79 -0.48
CA VAL A 60 9.92 -6.27 -0.98
C VAL A 60 11.11 -5.56 -0.31
N HIS A 61 10.99 -4.29 0.06
CA HIS A 61 12.09 -3.52 0.68
C HIS A 61 12.16 -3.67 2.20
N ASP A 62 11.05 -4.06 2.80
CA ASP A 62 10.94 -4.36 4.24
C ASP A 62 11.10 -5.88 4.50
N ASP A 63 11.55 -6.63 3.48
CA ASP A 63 11.82 -8.07 3.52
C ASP A 63 10.63 -8.89 4.05
N ALA A 64 9.41 -8.49 3.66
CA ALA A 64 8.19 -9.13 4.10
C ALA A 64 8.04 -10.54 3.52
N TRP A 65 7.77 -11.50 4.38
CA TRP A 65 7.39 -12.86 4.00
C TRP A 65 6.15 -12.87 3.11
N LEU A 66 6.07 -13.81 2.16
CA LEU A 66 4.88 -13.98 1.32
C LEU A 66 3.61 -14.21 2.15
N THR A 67 3.72 -14.85 3.32
CA THR A 67 2.66 -14.97 4.34
C THR A 67 2.18 -13.62 4.86
N GLY A 68 3.12 -12.78 5.29
CA GLY A 68 2.82 -11.44 5.79
C GLY A 68 2.26 -10.52 4.70
N ILE A 69 2.50 -10.81 3.42
CA ILE A 69 1.94 -10.03 2.32
C ILE A 69 0.42 -10.17 2.23
N THR A 70 -0.12 -11.37 2.43
CA THR A 70 -1.58 -11.58 2.40
C THR A 70 -2.29 -10.98 3.60
N ASP A 71 -1.59 -10.87 4.73
CA ASP A 71 -2.14 -10.33 5.97
C ASP A 71 -1.93 -8.81 6.10
N GLY A 72 -1.01 -8.24 5.31
CA GLY A 72 -0.67 -6.82 5.35
C GLY A 72 0.20 -6.43 6.55
N ASP A 73 0.89 -7.40 7.16
CA ASP A 73 1.66 -7.22 8.40
C ASP A 73 2.85 -6.26 8.25
N PHE A 74 3.32 -6.06 7.02
CA PHE A 74 4.39 -5.13 6.69
C PHE A 74 3.93 -3.66 6.61
N ILE A 75 2.63 -3.39 6.81
CA ILE A 75 2.05 -2.07 6.69
C ILE A 75 1.76 -1.52 8.10
N ASP A 76 2.42 -0.42 8.47
CA ASP A 76 2.20 0.26 9.77
C ASP A 76 0.75 0.75 9.99
N ASP A 77 0.03 1.06 8.91
CA ASP A 77 -1.39 1.44 8.92
C ASP A 77 -2.18 0.67 7.85
N PRO A 78 -2.63 -0.57 8.14
CA PRO A 78 -3.37 -1.40 7.19
C PRO A 78 -4.66 -0.73 6.69
N ALA A 79 -5.24 0.17 7.50
CA ALA A 79 -6.45 0.91 7.13
C ALA A 79 -6.20 1.95 6.01
N ALA A 80 -4.95 2.37 5.79
CA ALA A 80 -4.58 3.29 4.72
C ALA A 80 -4.60 2.65 3.32
N TRP A 81 -4.48 1.31 3.24
CA TRP A 81 -4.33 0.57 1.98
C TRP A 81 -5.56 -0.25 1.62
N GLY A 82 -6.36 -0.63 2.62
CA GLY A 82 -7.49 -1.53 2.42
C GLY A 82 -7.04 -2.97 2.18
N GLU A 83 -7.99 -3.84 1.87
CA GLU A 83 -7.69 -5.25 1.59
C GLU A 83 -6.93 -5.37 0.26
N LEU A 84 -5.75 -6.00 0.31
CA LEU A 84 -4.94 -6.28 -0.88
C LEU A 84 -5.47 -7.56 -1.55
N ASP A 85 -5.83 -7.48 -2.83
CA ASP A 85 -6.22 -8.68 -3.60
C ASP A 85 -4.98 -9.58 -3.82
N PRO A 86 -4.96 -10.83 -3.27
CA PRO A 86 -3.80 -11.71 -3.41
C PRO A 86 -3.43 -12.00 -4.87
N GLN A 87 -4.42 -12.01 -5.77
CA GLN A 87 -4.16 -12.22 -7.21
C GLN A 87 -3.46 -11.01 -7.84
N ALA A 88 -3.85 -9.79 -7.46
CA ALA A 88 -3.18 -8.58 -7.91
C ALA A 88 -1.75 -8.47 -7.37
N CYS A 89 -1.54 -8.83 -6.09
CA CYS A 89 -0.21 -8.95 -5.48
C CYS A 89 0.67 -9.97 -6.22
N SER A 90 0.17 -11.18 -6.44
CA SER A 90 0.80 -12.23 -7.25
C SER A 90 1.20 -11.74 -8.64
N ALA A 91 0.27 -11.11 -9.35
CA ALA A 91 0.54 -10.58 -10.68
C ALA A 91 1.61 -9.48 -10.66
N GLN A 92 1.65 -8.62 -9.64
CA GLN A 92 2.64 -7.56 -9.52
C GLN A 92 4.04 -8.11 -9.20
N LEU A 93 4.15 -9.04 -8.25
CA LEU A 93 5.43 -9.69 -7.92
C LEU A 93 5.98 -10.49 -9.11
N LEU A 94 5.12 -11.23 -9.82
CA LEU A 94 5.51 -11.93 -11.05
C LEU A 94 6.06 -10.97 -12.12
N ARG A 95 5.43 -9.80 -12.31
CA ARG A 95 5.93 -8.80 -13.27
C ARG A 95 7.35 -8.34 -12.93
N TRP A 96 7.63 -8.11 -11.66
CA TRP A 96 8.95 -7.69 -11.20
C TRP A 96 9.99 -8.80 -11.25
N PHE A 97 9.59 -10.02 -10.92
CA PHE A 97 10.42 -11.20 -11.05
C PHE A 97 10.83 -11.42 -12.51
N ASP A 98 9.87 -11.35 -13.43
CA ASP A 98 10.11 -11.49 -14.88
C ASP A 98 10.98 -10.36 -15.46
N ALA A 99 10.94 -9.17 -14.83
CA ALA A 99 11.82 -8.05 -15.16
C ALA A 99 13.22 -8.16 -14.53
N GLY A 100 13.47 -9.17 -13.69
CA GLY A 100 14.72 -9.35 -12.97
C GLY A 100 14.96 -8.32 -11.86
N LEU A 101 13.90 -7.67 -11.37
CA LEU A 101 13.97 -6.66 -10.31
C LEU A 101 13.96 -7.29 -8.92
N ILE A 102 13.32 -8.45 -8.77
CA ILE A 102 13.28 -9.22 -7.52
C ILE A 102 13.75 -10.64 -7.73
N GLU A 103 14.21 -11.24 -6.66
CA GLU A 103 14.50 -12.67 -6.51
C GLU A 103 13.79 -13.18 -5.25
N VAL A 104 13.63 -14.50 -5.14
CA VAL A 104 12.87 -15.10 -4.02
C VAL A 104 13.76 -16.05 -3.26
N HIS A 105 13.86 -15.84 -1.96
CA HIS A 105 14.64 -16.67 -1.05
C HIS A 105 13.69 -17.46 -0.16
N GLN A 106 14.10 -18.67 0.22
CA GLN A 106 13.33 -19.54 1.09
C GLN A 106 14.02 -19.61 2.44
N ASP A 107 13.29 -19.31 3.51
CA ASP A 107 13.68 -19.81 4.81
C ASP A 107 13.24 -21.27 4.92
N ALA A 108 14.19 -22.13 4.60
CA ALA A 108 14.10 -23.51 4.97
C ALA A 108 14.90 -23.63 6.26
N GLU A 109 14.21 -23.65 7.41
CA GLU A 109 14.83 -24.06 8.67
C GLU A 109 15.64 -25.33 8.37
N PRO A 110 16.97 -25.31 8.49
CA PRO A 110 17.72 -26.54 8.36
C PRO A 110 17.22 -27.45 9.47
N ALA A 111 16.78 -28.66 9.12
CA ALA A 111 16.14 -29.63 10.01
C ALA A 111 16.93 -29.97 11.30
N ASP A 112 18.18 -29.51 11.38
CA ASP A 112 19.15 -29.77 12.43
C ASP A 112 19.36 -28.57 13.38
N LEU A 113 18.77 -27.39 13.14
CA LEU A 113 18.87 -26.19 14.01
C LEU A 113 17.60 -25.96 14.83
N ALA A 114 17.16 -26.99 15.55
CA ALA A 114 16.06 -26.88 16.51
C ALA A 114 16.52 -26.27 17.85
N ASP A 115 17.11 -25.07 17.83
CA ASP A 115 17.26 -24.27 19.06
C ASP A 115 16.29 -23.08 19.03
N PRO A 116 15.10 -23.20 19.65
CA PRO A 116 14.00 -22.24 19.55
C PRO A 116 14.26 -20.91 20.30
N VAL A 117 15.50 -20.61 20.68
CA VAL A 117 15.88 -19.47 21.53
C VAL A 117 16.73 -18.44 20.79
N VAL A 118 17.24 -18.76 19.60
CA VAL A 118 18.03 -17.82 18.80
C VAL A 118 17.11 -17.17 17.77
N ASP A 119 16.64 -15.98 18.11
CA ASP A 119 16.10 -15.04 17.14
C ASP A 119 17.28 -14.64 16.24
N PHE A 120 17.36 -15.27 15.07
CA PHE A 120 18.46 -15.01 14.15
C PHE A 120 18.10 -13.73 13.37
N ASP A 121 18.73 -12.61 13.75
CA ASP A 121 18.84 -11.43 12.89
C ASP A 121 19.68 -11.79 11.64
N TYR A 122 19.09 -12.51 10.69
CA TYR A 122 19.67 -12.75 9.37
C TYR A 122 19.08 -11.77 8.35
N ASP A 123 19.90 -11.35 7.38
CA ASP A 123 19.43 -10.57 6.23
C ASP A 123 18.67 -11.53 5.29
N ALA A 124 17.48 -11.15 4.81
CA ALA A 124 16.70 -12.00 3.91
C ALA A 124 17.47 -12.35 2.62
N ALA A 125 18.41 -11.50 2.20
CA ALA A 125 19.28 -11.77 1.06
C ALA A 125 20.28 -12.92 1.31
N ASP A 126 20.56 -13.27 2.57
CA ASP A 126 21.44 -14.38 2.95
C ASP A 126 20.74 -15.74 2.98
N LEU A 127 19.40 -15.75 2.90
CA LEU A 127 18.61 -16.97 2.83
C LEU A 127 18.90 -17.76 1.53
N PRO A 128 18.68 -19.08 1.49
CA PRO A 128 18.78 -19.87 0.28
C PRO A 128 17.92 -19.33 -0.88
N LEU A 129 18.56 -19.03 -2.02
CA LEU A 129 17.86 -18.61 -3.23
C LEU A 129 17.03 -19.76 -3.83
N ILE A 130 15.76 -19.49 -4.12
CA ILE A 130 14.87 -20.43 -4.81
C ILE A 130 15.22 -20.48 -6.30
N ALA A 131 15.25 -21.67 -6.88
CA ALA A 131 15.47 -21.84 -8.31
C ALA A 131 14.40 -21.08 -9.14
N PRO A 132 14.77 -20.39 -10.25
CA PRO A 132 13.86 -19.47 -10.92
C PRO A 132 12.50 -20.04 -11.33
N ASP A 133 12.46 -21.28 -11.84
CA ASP A 133 11.19 -21.93 -12.23
C ASP A 133 10.29 -22.20 -11.02
N ALA A 134 10.89 -22.56 -9.87
CA ALA A 134 10.16 -22.79 -8.63
C ALA A 134 9.68 -21.48 -8.02
N ALA A 135 10.50 -20.42 -8.03
CA ALA A 135 10.12 -19.08 -7.60
C ALA A 135 8.95 -18.54 -8.44
N ARG A 136 9.02 -18.68 -9.77
CA ARG A 136 7.91 -18.31 -10.66
C ARG A 136 6.63 -19.07 -10.34
N ALA A 137 6.72 -20.39 -10.13
CA ALA A 137 5.56 -21.21 -9.81
C ALA A 137 4.97 -20.88 -8.42
N LEU A 138 5.81 -20.47 -7.47
CA LEU A 138 5.38 -19.99 -6.15
C LEU A 138 4.66 -18.65 -6.27
N LEU A 139 5.27 -17.67 -6.94
CA LEU A 139 4.68 -16.34 -7.11
C LEU A 139 3.37 -16.38 -7.92
N ALA A 140 3.16 -17.41 -8.75
CA ALA A 140 1.94 -17.57 -9.54
C ALA A 140 0.73 -18.15 -8.78
N ASP A 141 0.90 -18.65 -7.56
CA ASP A 141 -0.20 -19.23 -6.78
C ASP A 141 -0.22 -18.68 -5.35
N PRO A 142 -0.96 -17.58 -5.10
CA PRO A 142 -1.00 -16.96 -3.77
C PRO A 142 -1.59 -17.86 -2.69
N ARG A 143 -2.25 -18.96 -3.04
CA ARG A 143 -2.74 -19.94 -2.04
C ARG A 143 -1.61 -20.73 -1.38
N ARG A 144 -0.40 -20.69 -1.96
CA ARG A 144 0.81 -21.32 -1.38
C ARG A 144 1.54 -20.40 -0.42
N TRP A 145 1.10 -19.14 -0.31
CA TRP A 145 1.77 -18.13 0.50
C TRP A 145 1.30 -18.16 1.95
N THR A 146 0.42 -19.09 2.36
CA THR A 146 -0.11 -19.14 3.72
C THR A 146 0.91 -19.74 4.70
N ASP A 147 0.80 -19.39 5.99
CA ASP A 147 1.67 -19.89 7.06
C ASP A 147 1.54 -21.42 7.26
N GLU A 148 0.38 -21.96 6.92
CA GLU A 148 0.12 -23.40 6.87
C GLU A 148 0.87 -24.12 5.74
N HIS A 149 1.37 -23.39 4.73
CA HIS A 149 2.08 -23.96 3.59
C HIS A 149 3.59 -23.70 3.72
N PRO A 150 4.46 -24.71 3.55
CA PRO A 150 5.91 -24.54 3.72
C PRO A 150 6.53 -23.49 2.78
N ASP A 151 5.91 -23.25 1.63
CA ASP A 151 6.36 -22.23 0.68
C ASP A 151 6.04 -20.79 1.12
N GLY A 152 5.17 -20.60 2.12
CA GLY A 152 4.83 -19.28 2.66
C GLY A 152 6.02 -18.58 3.33
N PHE A 153 6.99 -19.37 3.82
CA PHE A 153 8.25 -18.89 4.39
C PHE A 153 9.26 -18.51 3.30
N ALA A 154 8.80 -17.82 2.27
CA ALA A 154 9.64 -17.25 1.23
C ALA A 154 9.58 -15.73 1.29
N VAL A 155 10.69 -15.08 0.95
CA VAL A 155 10.84 -13.62 1.00
C VAL A 155 11.26 -13.13 -0.39
N PRO A 156 10.47 -12.25 -1.05
CA PRO A 156 10.89 -11.56 -2.24
C PRO A 156 11.81 -10.40 -1.87
N VAL A 157 13.03 -10.39 -2.39
CA VAL A 157 14.03 -9.34 -2.14
C VAL A 157 14.43 -8.64 -3.43
N PRO A 158 14.84 -7.36 -3.40
CA PRO A 158 15.33 -6.70 -4.60
C PRO A 158 16.65 -7.31 -5.06
N THR A 159 16.79 -7.56 -6.36
CA THR A 159 18.09 -7.92 -6.95
C THR A 159 19.03 -6.70 -6.96
N GLY A 160 20.28 -6.89 -7.40
CA GLY A 160 21.16 -5.76 -7.71
C GLY A 160 20.55 -4.76 -8.71
N LEU A 161 19.79 -5.25 -9.70
CA LEU A 161 19.08 -4.40 -10.65
C LEU A 161 17.92 -3.67 -9.95
N GLY A 162 17.12 -4.38 -9.14
CA GLY A 162 16.03 -3.81 -8.36
C GLY A 162 16.50 -2.65 -7.48
N ARG A 163 17.55 -2.88 -6.66
CA ARG A 163 18.14 -1.86 -5.78
C ARG A 163 18.64 -0.62 -6.51
N SER A 164 19.13 -0.78 -7.74
CA SER A 164 19.65 0.33 -8.55
C SER A 164 18.58 1.06 -9.37
N THR A 165 17.36 0.51 -9.42
CA THR A 165 16.25 1.02 -10.24
C THR A 165 15.33 1.88 -9.38
N PRO A 166 15.13 3.18 -9.70
CA PRO A 166 14.20 4.04 -8.96
C PRO A 166 12.77 3.49 -8.95
N ALA A 167 12.04 3.66 -7.85
CA ALA A 167 10.70 3.11 -7.64
C ALA A 167 9.69 3.46 -8.75
N GLU A 168 9.83 4.62 -9.39
CA GLU A 168 8.97 5.07 -10.50
C GLU A 168 9.21 4.30 -11.80
N ARG A 169 10.28 3.50 -11.88
CA ARG A 169 10.65 2.69 -13.04
C ARG A 169 10.36 1.19 -12.85
N TRP A 170 9.83 0.79 -11.70
CA TRP A 170 9.34 -0.56 -11.49
C TRP A 170 7.97 -0.69 -12.22
N PRO A 171 7.80 -1.69 -13.10
CA PRO A 171 6.63 -1.82 -13.98
C PRO A 171 5.36 -2.31 -13.27
#